data_AF-I6SZX9-F1
#
_entry.id   AF-I6SZX9-F1
#
_cell.length_a   1.000
_cell.length_b   1.000
_cell.length_c   1.000
_cell.angle_alpha   90.00
_cell.angle_beta   90.00
_cell.angle_gamma   90.00
#
_symmetry.space_group_name_H-M   'P 1'
#
loop_
_entity.id
_entity.type
_entity.pdbx_description
1 polymer ?
#
loop_
_entity_poly.entity_id
_entity_poly.type
_entity_poly.pdbx_seq_one_letter_code
_entity_poly.pdbx_strand_id
1 'polypeptide(L)'
;MTEIELQQLVEKISLDSFSLPFKHQAKFNSRLRSTGGRYHLNDHHLDFNWKMFQEVDEATKVAIIKHELCHYHLHLANKGYRHRDADFKVLLKKRVV
;
A
#
# COMPACT_ATOMS: atom_id res chain seq x y z
N MET A 1 -5.67 15.54 3.46
CA MET A 1 -4.34 14.93 3.45
C MET A 1 -3.57 15.46 2.26
N THR A 2 -2.34 15.95 2.43
CA THR A 2 -1.42 16.36 1.38
C THR A 2 -0.62 15.15 0.86
N GLU A 3 0.13 15.30 -0.25
CA GLU A 3 1.01 14.23 -0.72
C GLU A 3 2.12 13.88 0.28
N ILE A 4 2.63 14.86 1.02
CA ILE A 4 3.64 14.64 2.07
C ILE A 4 3.05 13.82 3.21
N GLU A 5 1.84 14.17 3.66
CA GLU A 5 1.15 13.42 4.71
C GLU A 5 0.83 11.98 4.25
N LEU A 6 0.46 11.79 2.98
CA LEU A 6 0.28 10.46 2.41
C LEU A 6 1.59 9.65 2.44
N GLN A 7 2.69 10.25 1.97
CA GLN A 7 4.01 9.60 1.96
C GLN A 7 4.42 9.15 3.37
N GLN A 8 4.32 10.05 4.35
CA GLN A 8 4.65 9.75 5.75
C GLN A 8 3.75 8.66 6.33
N LEU A 9 2.46 8.68 6.01
CA LEU A 9 1.51 7.66 6.45
C LEU A 9 1.88 6.28 5.88
N VAL A 10 2.21 6.20 4.60
CA VAL A 10 2.62 4.96 3.94
C VAL A 10 3.93 4.43 4.53
N GLU A 11 4.92 5.29 4.72
CA GLU A 11 6.20 4.94 5.34
C GLU A 11 6.02 4.41 6.76
N LYS A 12 5.22 5.12 7.57
CA LYS A 12 4.89 4.71 8.93
C LYS A 12 4.21 3.35 8.95
N ILE A 13 3.15 3.16 8.16
CA ILE A 13 2.44 1.87 8.08
C ILE A 13 3.38 0.76 7.61
N SER A 14 4.29 1.06 6.68
CA SER A 14 5.28 0.09 6.19
C SER A 14 6.18 -0.40 7.32
N LEU A 15 6.76 0.53 8.09
CA LEU A 15 7.60 0.20 9.23
C LEU A 15 6.81 -0.52 10.32
N ASP A 16 5.67 0.04 10.74
CA ASP A 16 4.88 -0.48 11.83
C ASP A 16 4.31 -1.87 11.50
N SER A 17 3.86 -2.09 10.25
CA SER A 17 3.12 -3.30 9.88
C SER A 17 3.97 -4.43 9.31
N PHE A 18 5.10 -4.09 8.67
CA PHE A 18 5.94 -5.07 7.97
C PHE A 18 7.36 -5.12 8.53
N SER A 19 7.73 -4.17 9.40
CA SER A 19 9.12 -3.96 9.85
C SER A 19 10.08 -3.75 8.66
N LEU A 20 9.56 -3.18 7.56
CA LEU A 20 10.29 -2.94 6.33
C LEU A 20 10.04 -1.49 5.89
N PRO A 21 11.08 -0.73 5.51
CA PRO A 21 10.90 0.64 5.04
C PRO A 21 10.27 0.67 3.64
N PHE A 22 9.36 1.62 3.42
CA PHE A 22 8.94 2.02 2.08
C PHE A 22 9.91 3.08 1.56
N LYS A 23 10.59 2.81 0.44
CA LYS A 23 11.66 3.66 -0.11
C LYS A 23 11.29 4.35 -1.43
N HIS A 24 10.06 4.17 -1.90
CA HIS A 24 9.57 4.73 -3.17
C HIS A 24 8.50 5.79 -2.90
N GLN A 25 7.77 6.23 -3.92
CA GLN A 25 6.81 7.33 -3.80
C GLN A 25 5.37 6.82 -3.65
N ALA A 26 4.60 7.48 -2.79
CA ALA A 26 3.17 7.33 -2.67
C ALA A 26 2.48 8.61 -3.16
N LYS A 27 1.51 8.49 -4.05
CA LYS A 27 0.85 9.64 -4.69
C LYS A 27 -0.64 9.44 -4.79
N PHE A 28 -1.35 10.56 -4.91
CA PHE A 28 -2.75 10.52 -5.27
C PHE A 28 -2.92 10.54 -6.79
N ASN A 29 -3.75 9.63 -7.30
CA ASN A 29 -4.07 9.55 -8.72
C ASN A 29 -5.59 9.65 -8.93
N SER A 30 -6.04 10.82 -9.39
CA SER A 30 -7.47 11.09 -9.65
C SER A 30 -8.08 10.27 -10.79
N ARG A 31 -7.25 9.60 -11.60
CA ARG A 31 -7.70 8.68 -12.65
C ARG A 31 -8.00 7.27 -12.13
N LEU A 32 -7.56 6.94 -10.91
CA LEU A 32 -7.86 5.67 -10.27
C LEU A 32 -9.33 5.66 -9.83
N ARG A 33 -10.18 4.85 -10.47
CA ARG A 33 -11.64 4.84 -10.23
C ARG A 33 -12.17 3.55 -9.61
N SER A 34 -11.58 2.41 -9.95
CA SER A 34 -12.11 1.08 -9.59
C SER A 34 -11.41 0.43 -8.39
N THR A 35 -10.29 0.98 -7.92
CA THR A 35 -9.54 0.47 -6.77
C THR A 35 -9.17 1.61 -5.82
N GLY A 36 -8.95 1.27 -4.55
CA GLY A 36 -8.49 2.22 -3.54
C GLY A 36 -7.00 2.58 -3.69
N GLY A 37 -6.20 1.64 -4.19
CA GLY A 37 -4.77 1.81 -4.46
C GLY A 37 -4.29 1.01 -5.67
N ARG A 38 -3.03 1.23 -6.04
CA ARG A 38 -2.31 0.48 -7.08
C ARG A 38 -0.80 0.54 -6.88
N TYR A 39 -0.17 -0.62 -6.85
CA TYR A 39 1.27 -0.79 -7.01
C TYR A 39 1.71 -0.83 -8.47
N HIS A 40 2.78 -0.10 -8.81
CA HIS A 40 3.39 -0.09 -10.14
C HIS A 40 4.67 -0.92 -10.19
N LEU A 41 4.76 -1.84 -11.16
CA LEU A 41 5.88 -2.79 -11.26
C LEU A 41 7.19 -2.17 -11.75
N ASN A 42 7.12 -1.07 -12.50
CA ASN A 42 8.28 -0.53 -13.23
C ASN A 42 9.19 0.32 -12.33
N ASP A 43 8.60 1.10 -11.43
CA ASP A 43 9.28 2.10 -10.59
C ASP A 43 8.85 2.04 -9.11
N HIS A 44 8.03 1.04 -8.77
CA HIS A 44 7.63 0.68 -7.42
C HIS A 44 6.84 1.74 -6.64
N HIS A 45 6.27 2.73 -7.32
CA HIS A 45 5.41 3.71 -6.67
C HIS A 45 4.02 3.15 -6.36
N LEU A 46 3.35 3.78 -5.39
CA LEU A 46 1.98 3.48 -5.00
C LEU A 46 1.08 4.65 -5.39
N ASP A 47 0.03 4.35 -6.15
CA ASP A 47 -1.07 5.27 -6.40
C ASP A 47 -2.22 5.00 -5.43
N PHE A 48 -2.88 6.06 -4.99
CA PHE A 48 -4.09 6.00 -4.17
C PHE A 48 -5.22 6.84 -4.77
N ASN A 49 -6.45 6.36 -4.65
CA ASN A 49 -7.63 7.08 -5.11
C ASN A 49 -7.98 8.18 -4.10
N TRP A 50 -7.76 9.43 -4.48
CA TRP A 50 -8.05 10.60 -3.66
C TRP A 50 -9.48 10.62 -3.12
N LYS A 51 -10.48 10.40 -3.98
CA LYS A 51 -11.90 10.51 -3.59
C LYS A 51 -12.25 9.46 -2.56
N MET A 52 -11.85 8.21 -2.82
CA MET A 52 -12.08 7.11 -1.89
C MET A 52 -11.40 7.35 -0.55
N PHE A 53 -10.15 7.84 -0.56
CA PHE A 53 -9.45 8.20 0.68
C PHE A 53 -10.16 9.29 1.48
N GLN A 54 -10.86 10.23 0.85
CA GLN A 54 -11.62 11.24 1.59
C GLN A 54 -12.92 10.71 2.20
N GLU A 55 -13.51 9.69 1.58
CA GLU A 55 -14.83 9.17 1.93
C GLU A 55 -14.78 8.02 2.95
N VAL A 56 -13.67 7.29 3.01
CA VAL A 56 -13.53 6.13 3.91
C VAL A 56 -12.87 6.49 5.23
N ASP A 57 -13.16 5.68 6.25
CA ASP A 57 -12.59 5.79 7.59
C ASP A 57 -11.11 5.40 7.64
N GLU A 58 -10.43 5.75 8.73
CA GLU A 58 -8.99 5.51 8.91
C GLU A 58 -8.62 4.03 8.82
N ALA A 59 -9.44 3.10 9.34
CA ALA A 59 -9.11 1.69 9.26
C ALA A 59 -9.15 1.18 7.81
N THR A 60 -10.09 1.67 7.01
CA THR A 60 -10.15 1.37 5.58
C THR A 60 -8.95 1.96 4.82
N LYS A 61 -8.54 3.20 5.11
CA LYS A 61 -7.30 3.79 4.52
C LYS A 61 -6.08 2.92 4.81
N VAL A 62 -5.91 2.53 6.07
CA VAL A 62 -4.81 1.66 6.51
C VAL A 62 -4.87 0.31 5.80
N ALA A 63 -6.06 -0.28 5.64
CA ALA A 63 -6.23 -1.55 4.93
C ALA A 63 -5.81 -1.46 3.45
N ILE A 64 -6.17 -0.37 2.77
CA ILE A 64 -5.75 -0.11 1.38
C ILE A 64 -4.23 0.02 1.30
N ILE A 65 -3.61 0.82 2.18
CA ILE A 65 -2.15 1.00 2.19
C ILE A 65 -1.43 -0.33 2.44
N LYS A 66 -1.89 -1.12 3.41
CA LYS A 66 -1.32 -2.45 3.70
C LYS A 66 -1.41 -3.40 2.50
N HIS A 67 -2.52 -3.36 1.77
CA HIS A 67 -2.69 -4.16 0.56
C HIS A 67 -1.63 -3.82 -0.49
N GLU A 68 -1.45 -2.53 -0.80
CA GLU A 68 -0.46 -2.08 -1.78
C GLU A 68 0.98 -2.35 -1.32
N LEU A 69 1.27 -2.18 -0.03
CA LEU A 69 2.58 -2.52 0.55
C LEU A 69 2.89 -4.03 0.49
N CYS A 70 1.88 -4.90 0.55
CA CYS A 70 2.11 -6.33 0.34
C CYS A 70 2.62 -6.61 -1.07
N HIS A 71 2.01 -6.01 -2.11
CA HIS A 71 2.49 -6.13 -3.48
C HIS A 71 3.93 -5.60 -3.60
N TYR A 72 4.17 -4.43 -3.02
CA TYR A 72 5.48 -3.77 -3.01
C TYR A 72 6.59 -4.63 -2.42
N HIS A 73 6.44 -5.05 -1.16
CA HIS A 73 7.49 -5.76 -0.42
C HIS A 73 7.76 -7.15 -1.00
N LEU A 74 6.70 -7.85 -1.41
CA LEU A 74 6.85 -9.18 -2.01
C LEU A 74 7.51 -9.11 -3.39
N HIS A 75 7.17 -8.11 -4.21
CA HIS A 75 7.80 -7.96 -5.52
C HIS A 75 9.30 -7.63 -5.37
N LEU A 76 9.67 -6.69 -4.48
CA LEU A 76 11.08 -6.38 -4.21
C LEU A 76 11.86 -7.57 -3.62
N ALA A 77 11.18 -8.46 -2.89
CA ALA A 77 11.77 -9.69 -2.35
C ALA A 77 11.77 -10.87 -3.34
N ASN A 78 11.36 -10.67 -4.61
CA ASN A 78 11.18 -11.74 -5.61
C ASN A 78 10.27 -12.89 -5.12
N LYS A 79 9.21 -12.57 -4.37
CA LYS A 79 8.20 -13.49 -3.84
C LYS A 79 6.87 -13.37 -4.58
N GLY A 80 5.92 -14.26 -4.26
CA GLY A 80 4.56 -14.25 -4.82
C GLY A 80 3.77 -13.01 -4.39
N TYR A 81 3.87 -11.92 -5.17
CA TYR A 81 3.26 -10.63 -4.84
C TYR A 81 1.81 -10.50 -5.29
N ARG A 82 1.26 -11.40 -6.09
CA ARG A 82 -0.11 -11.25 -6.58
C ARG A 82 -1.10 -11.69 -5.49
N HIS A 83 -2.28 -11.06 -5.45
CA HIS A 83 -3.31 -11.37 -4.44
C HIS A 83 -3.69 -12.86 -4.33
N ARG A 84 -3.55 -13.61 -5.42
CA ARG A 84 -3.82 -15.06 -5.45
C ARG A 84 -2.74 -15.90 -4.75
N ASP A 85 -1.53 -15.38 -4.67
CA ASP A 85 -0.34 -16.10 -4.21
C ASP A 85 -0.39 -16.32 -2.68
N ALA A 86 0.20 -17.41 -2.22
CA ALA A 86 0.23 -17.77 -0.81
C ALA A 86 1.01 -16.74 0.03
N ASP A 87 2.17 -16.29 -0.47
CA ASP A 87 3.00 -15.29 0.18
C ASP A 87 2.23 -13.99 0.47
N PHE A 88 1.43 -13.52 -0.51
CA PHE A 88 0.58 -12.36 -0.34
C PHE A 88 -0.44 -12.54 0.78
N LYS A 89 -1.18 -13.66 0.77
CA LYS A 89 -2.21 -13.95 1.78
C LYS A 89 -1.60 -14.07 3.17
N VAL A 90 -0.40 -14.66 3.28
CA VAL A 90 0.34 -14.78 4.55
C VAL A 90 0.78 -13.41 5.04
N LEU A 91 1.38 -12.59 4.17
CA LEU A 91 1.89 -11.27 4.54
C LEU A 91 0.75 -10.32 4.94
N LEU A 92 -0.36 -10.32 4.20
CA LEU A 92 -1.53 -9.48 4.51
C LEU A 92 -2.21 -9.88 5.83
N LYS A 93 -2.24 -11.17 6.15
CA LYS A 93 -2.81 -11.69 7.40
C LYS A 93 -1.91 -11.46 8.62
N LYS A 94 -0.64 -11.10 8.42
CA LYS A 94 0.29 -10.85 9.50
C LYS A 94 -0.21 -9.62 10.26
N ARG A 95 -0.98 -9.87 11.31
CA ARG A 95 -1.44 -8.84 12.25
C ARG A 95 -0.21 -8.41 13.02
N VAL A 96 0.11 -7.13 12.92
CA VAL A 96 0.96 -6.50 13.94
C VAL A 96 0.11 -6.36 15.18
N VAL A 97 0.63 -6.95 16.25
CA VAL A 97 0.06 -7.00 17.59
C VAL A 97 0.11 -5.60 18.21
#